data_AF-A0A5R1NTY3-F1
#
_entry.id   AF-A0A5R1NTY3-F1
#
_cell.length_a   1.000
_cell.length_b   1.000
_cell.length_c   1.000
_cell.angle_alpha   90.00
_cell.angle_beta   90.00
_cell.angle_gamma   90.00
#
_symmetry.space_group_name_H-M   'P 1'
#
loop_
_entity.id
_entity.type
_entity.pdbx_description
1 polymer ?
#
loop_
_entity_poly.entity_id
_entity_poly.type
_entity_poly.pdbx_seq_one_letter_code
_entity_poly.pdbx_strand_id
1 'polypeptide(L)'
;MNAATCAVLAGVFPLILIAIVADRRGIHLELRRRIWYRRAVVGTITACLLGLGYAVVGVQVEGFEGSAATLLWILFGAALGAFAMSVLLTVATQENEEDAAEVQEDSPGFEQPAT
;
A
#
# COMPACT_ATOMS: atom_id res chain seq x y z
N MET A 1 -12.04 -13.02 19.87
CA MET A 1 -10.87 -12.12 19.71
C MET A 1 -10.90 -11.13 20.85
N ASN A 2 -9.82 -11.02 21.64
CA ASN A 2 -9.83 -10.21 22.87
C ASN A 2 -9.59 -8.72 22.60
N ALA A 3 -9.93 -7.86 23.57
CA ALA A 3 -9.68 -6.42 23.52
C ALA A 3 -8.21 -6.06 23.23
N ALA A 4 -7.25 -6.83 23.74
CA ALA A 4 -5.83 -6.58 23.51
C ALA A 4 -5.47 -6.71 22.02
N THR A 5 -6.05 -7.69 21.32
CA THR A 5 -5.84 -7.87 19.87
C THR A 5 -6.50 -6.74 19.09
N CYS A 6 -7.71 -6.31 19.49
CA CYS A 6 -8.37 -5.14 18.90
C CYS A 6 -7.50 -3.89 19.04
N ALA A 7 -6.89 -3.67 20.21
CA ALA A 7 -6.04 -2.52 20.47
C ALA A 7 -4.75 -2.54 19.61
N VAL A 8 -4.12 -3.71 19.47
CA VAL A 8 -2.97 -3.87 18.58
C VAL A 8 -3.36 -3.55 17.15
N LEU A 9 -4.46 -4.12 16.64
CA LEU A 9 -4.91 -3.87 15.28
C LEU A 9 -5.29 -2.40 15.05
N ALA A 10 -5.91 -1.75 16.03
CA ALA A 10 -6.18 -0.31 16.00
C ALA A 10 -4.90 0.54 15.91
N GLY A 11 -3.78 0.05 16.45
CA GLY A 11 -2.46 0.67 16.26
C GLY A 11 -1.81 0.36 14.91
N VAL A 12 -2.04 -0.84 14.36
CA VAL A 12 -1.43 -1.28 13.09
C VAL A 12 -2.10 -0.67 11.87
N PHE A 13 -3.43 -0.52 11.84
CA PHE A 13 -4.14 0.06 10.69
C PHE A 13 -3.64 1.47 10.31
N PRO A 14 -3.42 2.41 11.26
CA PRO A 14 -2.83 3.71 10.98
C PRO A 14 -1.42 3.62 10.41
N LEU A 15 -0.59 2.69 10.90
CA LEU A 15 0.76 2.48 10.39
C LEU A 15 0.75 2.02 8.93
N ILE A 16 -0.14 1.07 8.58
CA ILE A 16 -0.34 0.64 7.19
C ILE A 16 -0.80 1.81 6.32
N LEU A 17 -1.74 2.62 6.82
CA LEU A 17 -2.22 3.82 6.11
C LEU A 17 -1.08 4.81 5.83
N ILE A 18 -0.28 5.13 6.84
CA ILE A 18 0.87 6.02 6.70
C ILE A 18 1.88 5.44 5.70
N ALA A 19 2.17 4.15 5.80
CA ALA A 19 3.10 3.48 4.90
C ALA A 19 2.62 3.54 3.44
N ILE A 20 1.35 3.26 3.16
CA ILE A 20 0.76 3.39 1.81
C ILE A 20 0.84 4.83 1.30
N VAL A 21 0.55 5.82 2.16
CA VAL A 21 0.59 7.23 1.77
C VAL A 21 2.02 7.70 1.52
N ALA A 22 2.99 7.21 2.30
CA ALA A 22 4.41 7.50 2.13
C ALA A 22 4.95 6.88 0.84
N ASP A 23 4.66 5.60 0.60
CA ASP A 23 4.99 4.85 -0.61
C ASP A 23 4.47 5.59 -1.87
N ARG A 24 3.25 6.14 -1.78
CA ARG A 24 2.66 6.93 -2.86
C ARG A 24 3.41 8.21 -3.23
N ARG A 25 4.25 8.76 -2.35
CA ARG A 25 5.05 9.95 -2.66
C ARG A 25 6.25 9.63 -3.55
N GLY A 26 6.73 8.38 -3.53
CA GLY A 26 7.85 7.91 -4.34
C GLY A 26 7.49 7.43 -5.74
N ILE A 27 6.20 7.14 -6.00
CA ILE A 27 5.76 6.57 -7.27
C ILE A 27 5.62 7.66 -8.35
N HIS A 28 6.16 7.39 -9.54
CA HIS A 28 6.08 8.27 -10.71
C HIS A 28 4.65 8.65 -11.08
N LEU A 29 4.50 9.89 -11.56
CA LEU A 29 3.22 10.50 -11.90
C LEU A 29 2.45 9.71 -12.97
N GLU A 30 3.14 8.99 -13.84
CA GLU A 30 2.53 8.19 -14.91
C GLU A 30 1.78 6.96 -14.38
N LEU A 31 2.37 6.21 -13.45
CA LEU A 31 1.68 5.08 -12.80
C LEU A 31 0.50 5.57 -11.97
N ARG A 32 0.67 6.71 -11.28
CA ARG A 32 -0.36 7.34 -10.43
C ARG A 32 -1.62 7.71 -11.21
N ARG A 33 -1.49 7.98 -12.52
CA ARG A 33 -2.61 8.39 -13.38
C ARG A 33 -3.49 7.21 -13.83
N ARG A 34 -3.03 5.96 -13.71
CA ARG A 34 -3.83 4.80 -14.09
C ARG A 34 -5.04 4.62 -13.16
N ILE A 35 -6.23 4.47 -13.75
CA ILE A 35 -7.51 4.41 -13.03
C ILE A 35 -7.58 3.20 -12.08
N TRP A 36 -7.04 2.04 -12.49
CA TRP A 36 -7.02 0.83 -11.67
C TRP A 36 -6.19 1.04 -10.39
N TYR A 37 -5.01 1.67 -10.48
CA TYR A 37 -4.18 2.01 -9.33
C TYR A 37 -4.89 3.01 -8.41
N ARG A 38 -5.56 4.03 -8.97
CA ARG A 38 -6.33 4.98 -8.16
C ARG A 38 -7.45 4.30 -7.39
N ARG A 39 -8.18 3.37 -8.03
CA ARG A 39 -9.24 2.58 -7.39
C ARG A 39 -8.69 1.65 -6.30
N ALA A 40 -7.57 0.97 -6.57
CA ALA A 40 -6.90 0.11 -5.60
C ALA A 40 -6.54 0.89 -4.34
N VAL A 41 -5.86 2.04 -4.48
CA VAL A 41 -5.46 2.84 -3.32
C VAL A 41 -6.65 3.39 -2.55
N VAL A 42 -7.66 3.93 -3.24
CA VAL A 42 -8.88 4.42 -2.54
C VAL A 42 -9.55 3.26 -1.80
N GLY A 43 -9.66 2.09 -2.44
CA GLY A 43 -10.18 0.87 -1.82
C GLY A 43 -9.42 0.50 -0.54
N THR A 44 -8.09 0.45 -0.61
CA THR A 44 -7.25 0.13 0.56
C THR A 44 -7.40 1.15 1.68
N ILE A 45 -7.41 2.45 1.36
CA ILE A 45 -7.63 3.51 2.35
C ILE A 45 -8.99 3.32 3.04
N THR A 46 -10.06 3.08 2.26
CA THR A 46 -11.39 2.86 2.84
C THR A 46 -11.43 1.60 3.70
N ALA A 47 -10.78 0.50 3.28
CA ALA A 47 -10.70 -0.73 4.05
C ALA A 47 -9.94 -0.52 5.37
N CYS A 48 -8.82 0.21 5.36
CA CYS A 48 -8.07 0.54 6.57
C CYS A 48 -8.86 1.43 7.52
N LEU A 49 -9.60 2.43 7.01
CA LEU A 49 -10.43 3.30 7.85
C LEU A 49 -11.59 2.54 8.49
N LEU A 50 -12.25 1.67 7.72
CA LEU A 50 -13.30 0.79 8.24
C LEU A 50 -12.73 -0.20 9.27
N GLY A 51 -11.60 -0.83 8.96
CA GLY A 51 -10.90 -1.74 9.87
C GLY A 51 -10.48 -1.06 11.17
N LEU A 52 -9.97 0.18 11.10
CA LEU A 52 -9.63 1.00 12.26
C LEU A 52 -10.87 1.31 13.10
N GLY A 53 -11.94 1.81 12.49
CA GLY A 53 -13.19 2.11 13.20
C GLY A 53 -13.75 0.87 13.88
N TYR A 54 -13.73 -0.27 13.19
CA TYR A 54 -14.18 -1.55 13.73
C TYR A 54 -13.29 -2.03 14.87
N ALA A 55 -11.97 -1.94 14.74
CA ALA A 55 -11.02 -2.29 15.79
C ALA A 55 -11.21 -1.43 17.05
N VAL A 56 -11.41 -0.11 16.90
CA VAL A 56 -11.71 0.80 18.03
C VAL A 56 -13.00 0.39 18.73
N VAL A 57 -14.07 0.11 17.99
CA VAL A 57 -15.32 -0.41 18.58
C VAL A 57 -15.05 -1.72 19.33
N GLY A 58 -14.25 -2.62 18.76
CA GLY A 58 -13.85 -3.88 19.38
C GLY A 58 -13.06 -3.73 20.69
N VAL A 59 -12.33 -2.63 20.89
CA VAL A 59 -11.72 -2.32 22.19
C VAL A 59 -12.78 -1.93 23.21
N GLN A 60 -13.78 -1.15 22.81
CA GLN A 60 -14.83 -0.63 23.70
C GLN A 60 -15.81 -1.72 24.16
N VAL A 61 -16.06 -2.74 23.34
CA VAL A 61 -16.94 -3.87 23.69
C VAL A 61 -16.19 -5.07 24.27
N GLU A 62 -14.95 -4.86 24.75
CA GLU A 62 -14.05 -5.87 25.34
C GLU A 62 -13.63 -7.02 24.40
N GLY A 63 -13.92 -6.90 23.11
CA GLY A 63 -13.52 -7.82 22.07
C GLY A 63 -14.65 -8.11 21.07
N PHE A 64 -14.36 -9.00 20.13
CA PHE A 64 -15.37 -9.53 19.22
C PHE A 64 -15.40 -11.05 19.26
N GLU A 65 -16.59 -11.61 19.16
CA GLU A 65 -16.81 -13.06 19.05
C GLU A 65 -17.42 -13.42 17.70
N GLY A 66 -17.23 -14.68 17.28
CA GLY A 66 -17.82 -15.22 16.06
C GLY A 66 -17.51 -14.42 14.79
N SER A 67 -18.56 -14.09 14.04
CA SER A 67 -18.47 -13.46 12.71
C SER A 67 -17.83 -12.06 12.72
N ALA A 68 -18.00 -11.30 13.80
CA ALA A 68 -17.39 -9.97 13.93
C ALA A 68 -15.85 -10.06 14.01
N ALA A 69 -15.32 -11.06 14.72
CA ALA A 69 -13.88 -11.31 14.78
C ALA A 69 -13.34 -11.72 13.40
N THR A 70 -14.06 -12.59 12.68
CA THR A 70 -13.68 -13.02 11.33
C THR A 70 -13.64 -11.84 10.36
N LEU A 71 -14.63 -10.95 10.42
CA LEU A 71 -14.70 -9.77 9.56
C LEU A 71 -13.50 -8.85 9.78
N LEU A 72 -13.07 -8.64 11.03
CA LEU A 72 -11.89 -7.83 11.32
C LEU A 72 -10.60 -8.47 10.76
N TRP A 73 -10.45 -9.79 10.87
CA TRP A 73 -9.33 -10.50 10.26
C TRP A 73 -9.30 -10.39 8.73
N ILE A 74 -10.47 -10.44 8.09
CA ILE A 74 -10.59 -10.24 6.65
C ILE A 74 -10.16 -8.81 6.26
N LEU A 75 -10.63 -7.80 7.00
CA LEU A 75 -10.24 -6.40 6.76
C LEU A 75 -8.74 -6.20 6.96
N PHE A 76 -8.17 -6.79 8.01
CA PHE A 76 -6.74 -6.75 8.27
C PHE A 76 -5.94 -7.44 7.17
N GLY A 77 -6.31 -8.66 6.79
CA GLY A 77 -5.66 -9.41 5.71
C GLY A 77 -5.75 -8.70 4.36
N ALA A 78 -6.89 -8.09 4.04
CA ALA A 78 -7.07 -7.29 2.84
C ALA A 78 -6.18 -6.03 2.84
N ALA A 79 -6.11 -5.32 3.96
CA ALA A 79 -5.23 -4.15 4.11
C ALA A 79 -3.75 -4.53 3.98
N LEU A 80 -3.34 -5.61 4.63
CA LEU A 80 -1.97 -6.11 4.59
C LEU A 80 -1.58 -6.61 3.20
N GLY A 81 -2.46 -7.37 2.53
CA GLY A 81 -2.23 -7.85 1.18
C GLY A 81 -2.14 -6.71 0.17
N ALA A 82 -3.02 -5.70 0.29
CA ALA A 82 -2.96 -4.53 -0.57
C ALA A 82 -1.68 -3.68 -0.33
N PHE A 83 -1.23 -3.59 0.92
CA PHE A 83 0.04 -2.95 1.25
C PHE A 83 1.23 -3.70 0.65
N ALA A 84 1.31 -5.02 0.85
CA ALA A 84 2.38 -5.84 0.28
C ALA A 84 2.42 -5.76 -1.25
N MET A 85 1.25 -5.77 -1.89
CA MET A 85 1.14 -5.59 -3.35
C MET A 85 1.60 -4.19 -3.80
N SER A 86 1.30 -3.14 -3.03
CA SER A 86 1.81 -1.79 -3.32
C SER A 86 3.33 -1.76 -3.30
N VAL A 87 3.94 -2.31 -2.26
CA VAL A 87 5.40 -2.36 -2.12
C VAL A 87 6.05 -3.13 -3.27
N LEU A 88 5.51 -4.30 -3.63
CA LEU A 88 6.03 -5.08 -4.77
C LEU A 88 5.95 -4.30 -6.08
N LEU A 89 4.84 -3.58 -6.32
CA LEU A 89 4.70 -2.75 -7.51
C LEU A 89 5.72 -1.60 -7.50
N THR A 90 5.94 -0.95 -6.36
CA THR A 90 6.92 0.12 -6.23
C THR A 90 8.34 -0.38 -6.54
N VAL A 91 8.75 -1.50 -5.94
CA VAL A 91 10.07 -2.10 -6.20
C VAL A 91 10.22 -2.47 -7.67
N ALA A 92 9.25 -3.17 -8.24
CA ALA A 92 9.28 -3.56 -9.65
C ALA A 92 9.32 -2.35 -10.61
N THR A 93 8.75 -1.20 -10.22
CA THR A 93 8.89 0.03 -11.02
C THR A 93 10.25 0.69 -10.89
N GLN A 94 10.86 0.64 -9.71
CA GLN A 94 12.19 1.21 -9.49
C GLN A 94 13.28 0.42 -10.23
N GLU A 95 13.23 -0.91 -10.19
CA GLU A 95 14.19 -1.76 -10.92
C GLU A 95 14.16 -1.48 -12.44
N ASN A 96 12.96 -1.34 -13.02
CA ASN A 96 12.84 -1.00 -14.46
C ASN A 96 13.38 0.39 -14.81
N GLU A 97 13.34 1.34 -13.87
CA GLU A 97 13.86 2.69 -14.09
C GLU A 97 15.38 2.72 -14.01
N GLU A 98 15.97 1.97 -13.09
CA GLU A 98 17.41 1.78 -12.97
C GLU A 98 17.96 1.13 -14.25
N ASP A 99 17.33 0.05 -14.72
CA ASP A 99 17.71 -0.63 -15.97
C ASP A 99 17.62 0.31 -17.20
N ALA A 100 16.57 1.16 -17.26
CA ALA A 100 16.40 2.09 -18.37
C ALA A 100 17.42 3.24 -18.37
N ALA A 101 17.87 3.67 -17.18
CA ALA A 101 18.89 4.70 -17.04
C ALA A 101 20.27 4.18 -17.46
N GLU A 102 20.63 2.94 -17.09
CA GLU A 102 21.90 2.32 -17.47
C GLU A 102 22.05 2.16 -18.99
N VAL A 103 20.97 1.79 -19.70
CA VAL A 103 20.97 1.67 -21.17
C VAL A 103 21.20 3.02 -21.88
N GLN A 104 20.82 4.15 -21.26
CA GLN A 104 21.05 5.49 -21.81
C GLN A 104 22.51 5.95 -21.63
N GLU A 105 23.15 5.63 -20.50
CA GLU A 105 24.56 5.97 -20.27
C GLU A 105 25.50 5.16 -21.16
N ASP A 106 25.14 3.93 -21.51
CA ASP A 106 25.96 3.04 -22.36
C ASP A 106 25.67 3.19 -23.87
N SER A 107 24.89 4.19 -24.28
CA SER A 107 24.81 4.60 -25.69
C SER A 107 25.97 5.55 -25.99
N PRO A 108 27.09 5.08 -26.58
CA PRO A 108 28.20 5.95 -26.93
C PRO A 108 27.66 7.03 -27.85
N GLY A 109 27.86 8.29 -27.45
CA GLY A 109 27.45 9.46 -28.21
C GLY A 109 27.86 9.27 -29.67
N PHE A 110 26.88 9.07 -30.54
CA PHE A 110 27.09 9.17 -31.98
C PHE A 110 27.49 10.62 -32.22
N GLU A 111 28.80 10.88 -32.25
CA GLU A 111 29.38 12.10 -32.80
C GLU A 111 28.74 12.30 -34.18
N GLN A 112 27.85 13.28 -34.28
CA GLN A 112 27.35 13.74 -35.56
C GLN A 112 28.57 14.29 -36.32
N PRO A 113 28.93 13.74 -37.49
CA PRO A 113 29.95 14.34 -38.32
C PRO A 113 29.44 15.70 -38.80
N ALA A 114 30.12 16.76 -38.39
CA ALA A 114 29.87 18.10 -38.87
C ALA A 114 30.12 18.14 -40.39
N THR A 115 29.07 18.35 -41.16
CA THR A 115 29.10 18.64 -42.60
C THR A 115 29.32 20.13 -42.85
#